data_AF-A0A9D0VIG9-F1
#
_entry.id   AF-A0A9D0VIG9-F1
#
_cell.length_a   1.000
_cell.length_b   1.000
_cell.length_c   1.000
_cell.angle_alpha   90.00
_cell.angle_beta   90.00
_cell.angle_gamma   90.00
#
_symmetry.space_group_name_H-M   'P 1'
#
loop_
_entity.id
_entity.type
_entity.pdbx_description
1 polymer ?
#
loop_
_entity_poly.entity_id
_entity_poly.type
_entity_poly.pdbx_seq_one_letter_code
_entity_poly.pdbx_strand_id
1 'polypeptide(L)'
;MDPQRRREAAGDDRGPQAVAALAGAGCVEAGERATSQRLPGLGAPGGPGPAGRGGHRAAGAGLRGGGGAGLAARAQRGLARVHLRPAVRRVAGGSRRGPGVRPGLRPRLDALVEAVDVPARLARDPVRFVHRYSDDADREVAAVLASTLAYGRVQAFSVVLERLFALADAAGGPRAWVQGFDPGRDGAALRPLGYRFNRGIDWILLLSALQAAYRRVDTLEALLPAEQPLPEALSALVDAIRGDAIRAAPVVGLDAASFAELPRGLRTLLPRPADGSATKRWWMFLRWMVRRPTLGIDLGMWRTRSPAELLVPLDTHVLRISGFLGLTSRRDGSLRTAREVTRALAHLDPLDPVRYDFAIAHLGISGACRGHRQPEVCRACPLDQVCTAG
;
A
#
# COMPACT_ATOMS: atom_id res chain seq x y z
N MET A 1 -19.02 -41.47 60.41
CA MET A 1 -17.82 -41.55 61.25
C MET A 1 -16.98 -40.31 60.97
N ASP A 2 -16.88 -39.42 61.94
CA ASP A 2 -15.73 -38.50 62.13
C ASP A 2 -14.53 -39.36 62.64
N PRO A 3 -13.27 -38.87 62.82
CA PRO A 3 -12.62 -37.63 62.38
C PRO A 3 -11.27 -37.85 61.65
N GLN A 4 -10.63 -36.76 61.18
CA GLN A 4 -9.34 -36.25 61.71
C GLN A 4 -8.81 -35.12 60.80
N ARG A 5 -8.92 -33.85 61.22
CA ARG A 5 -7.99 -33.05 62.06
C ARG A 5 -6.97 -32.27 61.20
N ARG A 6 -7.02 -30.92 61.21
CA ARG A 6 -6.36 -29.98 62.19
C ARG A 6 -4.82 -30.05 62.03
N ARG A 7 -4.00 -28.99 61.99
CA ARG A 7 -3.99 -27.55 62.39
C ARG A 7 -2.76 -26.90 61.68
N GLU A 8 -2.35 -25.62 61.76
CA GLU A 8 -2.81 -24.29 62.26
C GLU A 8 -2.14 -23.27 61.29
N ALA A 9 -2.70 -22.15 60.84
CA ALA A 9 -3.10 -20.92 61.54
C ALA A 9 -1.95 -20.10 62.20
N ALA A 10 -1.43 -19.12 61.44
CA ALA A 10 -0.82 -17.86 61.89
C ALA A 10 -0.78 -16.90 60.67
N GLY A 11 -1.05 -15.60 60.77
CA GLY A 11 -1.52 -14.81 61.91
C GLY A 11 -1.21 -13.31 61.73
N ASP A 12 -2.15 -12.49 62.18
CA ASP A 12 -2.02 -11.06 62.54
C ASP A 12 -2.30 -9.94 61.50
N ASP A 13 -2.83 -8.86 62.08
CA ASP A 13 -3.52 -7.70 61.51
C ASP A 13 -2.63 -6.59 60.92
N ARG A 14 -3.20 -5.84 59.96
CA ARG A 14 -3.59 -4.41 60.15
C ARG A 14 -4.15 -3.77 58.86
N GLY A 15 -5.33 -3.16 58.95
CA GLY A 15 -5.85 -2.21 57.93
C GLY A 15 -5.29 -0.79 58.12
N PRO A 16 -5.98 0.30 57.69
CA PRO A 16 -7.27 0.35 56.98
C PRO A 16 -7.36 1.37 55.79
N GLN A 17 -8.49 1.32 55.08
CA GLN A 17 -9.24 2.43 54.43
C GLN A 17 -8.61 3.41 53.39
N ALA A 18 -9.34 3.54 52.26
CA ALA A 18 -9.55 4.75 51.44
C ALA A 18 -8.32 5.37 50.71
N VAL A 19 -8.43 6.09 49.58
CA VAL A 19 -9.47 7.04 49.12
C VAL A 19 -9.81 6.84 47.63
N ALA A 20 -11.02 7.25 47.23
CA ALA A 20 -11.53 7.17 45.86
C ALA A 20 -11.33 8.47 45.04
N ALA A 21 -11.70 8.39 43.75
CA ALA A 21 -12.08 9.48 42.85
C ALA A 21 -11.00 10.45 42.33
N LEU A 22 -10.89 10.53 41.01
CA LEU A 22 -11.38 11.65 40.17
C LEU A 22 -11.66 11.04 38.77
N ALA A 23 -12.91 10.94 38.34
CA ALA A 23 -13.62 11.95 37.54
C ALA A 23 -12.88 12.30 36.23
N GLY A 24 -13.51 12.30 35.05
CA GLY A 24 -14.95 12.35 34.79
C GLY A 24 -15.27 13.58 33.94
N ALA A 25 -15.05 13.48 32.64
CA ALA A 25 -15.56 14.40 31.62
C ALA A 25 -15.81 13.55 30.36
N GLY A 26 -16.99 13.53 29.75
CA GLY A 26 -18.01 14.58 29.74
C GLY A 26 -18.06 15.16 28.33
N CYS A 27 -18.48 14.36 27.36
CA CYS A 27 -18.76 14.83 26.01
C CYS A 27 -20.03 15.69 26.05
N VAL A 28 -19.86 16.97 26.38
CA VAL A 28 -20.91 17.98 26.25
C VAL A 28 -21.06 18.33 24.77
N GLU A 29 -22.31 18.37 24.32
CA GLU A 29 -22.69 18.76 22.97
C GLU A 29 -22.28 20.21 22.69
N ALA A 30 -21.60 20.46 21.57
CA ALA A 30 -21.34 21.80 21.06
C ALA A 30 -22.13 21.96 19.75
N GLY A 31 -23.22 22.72 19.83
CA GLY A 31 -24.25 22.76 18.80
C GLY A 31 -23.80 23.32 17.45
N GLU A 32 -24.48 22.86 16.41
CA GLU A 32 -24.39 23.40 15.05
C GLU A 32 -24.75 24.90 15.05
N ARG A 33 -23.82 25.74 14.59
CA ARG A 33 -24.17 27.07 14.07
C ARG A 33 -24.12 27.03 12.55
N ALA A 34 -25.29 26.91 11.95
CA ALA A 34 -25.46 27.02 10.51
C ALA A 34 -25.08 28.43 10.03
N THR A 35 -24.04 28.53 9.20
CA THR A 35 -23.81 29.71 8.36
C THR A 35 -24.23 29.38 6.93
N SER A 36 -25.46 29.79 6.59
CA SER A 36 -26.00 29.74 5.24
C SER A 36 -25.07 30.47 4.24
N GLN A 37 -24.46 29.72 3.33
CA GLN A 37 -24.00 30.27 2.06
C GLN A 37 -24.92 29.77 0.95
N ARG A 38 -25.61 30.72 0.31
CA ARG A 38 -26.64 30.47 -0.70
C ARG A 38 -25.98 29.99 -2.00
N LEU A 39 -26.51 28.90 -2.56
CA LEU A 39 -26.26 28.51 -3.94
C LEU A 39 -27.05 29.44 -4.88
N PRO A 40 -26.43 30.08 -5.88
CA PRO A 40 -27.16 30.78 -6.92
C PRO A 40 -27.57 29.84 -8.06
N GLY A 41 -28.88 29.76 -8.30
CA GLY A 41 -29.47 29.78 -9.65
C GLY A 41 -29.22 28.61 -10.59
N LEU A 42 -30.21 27.72 -10.71
CA LEU A 42 -30.45 26.95 -11.94
C LEU A 42 -30.79 27.91 -13.08
N GLY A 43 -30.22 27.69 -14.27
CA GLY A 43 -30.50 28.48 -15.47
C GLY A 43 -30.19 27.73 -16.77
N ALA A 44 -31.24 27.23 -17.42
CA ALA A 44 -31.27 26.68 -18.78
C ALA A 44 -32.73 26.68 -19.26
N PRO A 45 -33.05 26.58 -20.58
CA PRO A 45 -32.16 26.48 -21.73
C PRO A 45 -32.38 27.59 -22.79
N GLY A 46 -31.56 27.61 -23.84
CA GLY A 46 -31.80 28.44 -25.04
C GLY A 46 -30.94 28.02 -26.24
N GLY A 47 -31.59 27.82 -27.39
CA GLY A 47 -31.00 27.74 -28.74
C GLY A 47 -32.03 28.29 -29.75
N PRO A 48 -31.89 28.12 -31.08
CA PRO A 48 -30.77 27.51 -31.82
C PRO A 48 -30.27 28.31 -33.07
N GLY A 49 -29.13 27.89 -33.63
CA GLY A 49 -28.75 28.09 -35.06
C GLY A 49 -28.11 29.42 -35.48
N PRO A 50 -27.67 29.57 -36.76
CA PRO A 50 -27.65 28.60 -37.86
C PRO A 50 -26.24 28.29 -38.43
N ALA A 51 -26.16 27.64 -39.60
CA ALA A 51 -24.94 27.08 -40.20
C ALA A 51 -24.54 27.70 -41.57
N GLY A 52 -23.28 27.47 -41.99
CA GLY A 52 -22.76 27.66 -43.37
C GLY A 52 -21.24 27.35 -43.41
N ARG A 53 -20.74 26.29 -44.06
CA ARG A 53 -20.68 25.90 -45.49
C ARG A 53 -19.46 26.47 -46.26
N GLY A 54 -18.67 25.56 -46.87
CA GLY A 54 -17.66 25.84 -47.92
C GLY A 54 -16.20 25.82 -47.42
N GLY A 55 -15.23 25.19 -48.11
CA GLY A 55 -15.31 24.41 -49.35
C GLY A 55 -13.99 23.69 -49.71
N HIS A 56 -14.02 22.83 -50.73
CA HIS A 56 -12.88 22.02 -51.21
C HIS A 56 -11.90 22.79 -52.13
N ARG A 57 -10.62 22.41 -52.09
CA ARG A 57 -9.66 22.17 -53.21
C ARG A 57 -8.35 21.64 -52.59
N ALA A 58 -7.72 20.50 -52.95
CA ALA A 58 -7.47 19.80 -54.22
C ALA A 58 -6.23 20.30 -55.00
N ALA A 59 -5.07 19.71 -54.69
CA ALA A 59 -3.87 19.51 -55.53
C ALA A 59 -2.87 18.64 -54.71
N GLY A 60 -2.01 17.78 -55.27
CA GLY A 60 -1.83 17.35 -56.66
C GLY A 60 -0.63 16.40 -56.77
N ALA A 61 -0.80 15.30 -57.52
CA ALA A 61 0.12 14.23 -57.91
C ALA A 61 1.67 14.40 -57.78
N GLY A 62 2.35 13.30 -57.42
CA GLY A 62 3.78 13.08 -57.62
C GLY A 62 4.16 11.59 -57.42
N LEU A 63 4.39 10.84 -58.50
CA LEU A 63 4.62 9.38 -58.50
C LEU A 63 6.08 9.01 -58.82
N ARG A 64 6.43 7.74 -58.51
CA ARG A 64 7.60 6.94 -58.96
C ARG A 64 8.94 7.24 -58.23
N GLY A 65 9.78 6.24 -57.95
CA GLY A 65 9.62 4.78 -58.10
C GLY A 65 10.94 4.00 -57.98
N GLY A 66 10.85 2.68 -57.77
CA GLY A 66 12.00 1.75 -57.69
C GLY A 66 12.76 1.79 -56.34
N GLY A 67 13.35 0.70 -55.84
CA GLY A 67 13.43 -0.67 -56.33
C GLY A 67 14.68 -1.36 -55.74
N GLY A 68 14.67 -2.69 -55.62
CA GLY A 68 15.87 -3.47 -55.26
C GLY A 68 15.73 -4.33 -54.00
N ALA A 69 15.55 -5.64 -54.22
CA ALA A 69 15.78 -6.66 -53.19
C ALA A 69 17.29 -7.01 -53.14
N GLY A 70 17.78 -7.46 -51.97
CA GLY A 70 19.17 -7.89 -51.79
C GLY A 70 19.28 -8.88 -50.63
N LEU A 71 19.85 -10.06 -50.89
CA LEU A 71 19.80 -11.23 -50.01
C LEU A 71 21.07 -11.42 -49.15
N ALA A 72 20.83 -11.86 -47.92
CA ALA A 72 21.53 -12.93 -47.20
C ALA A 72 23.01 -12.83 -46.76
N ALA A 73 23.20 -13.38 -45.55
CA ALA A 73 24.25 -14.32 -45.13
C ALA A 73 25.48 -13.83 -44.31
N ARG A 74 25.64 -14.53 -43.17
CA ARG A 74 26.87 -14.86 -42.43
C ARG A 74 27.68 -13.74 -41.76
N ALA A 75 27.73 -13.79 -40.42
CA ALA A 75 28.92 -14.30 -39.74
C ALA A 75 28.60 -14.76 -38.29
N GLN A 76 28.92 -16.02 -37.97
CA GLN A 76 29.10 -16.47 -36.58
C GLN A 76 30.60 -16.33 -36.23
N ARG A 77 30.91 -15.89 -35.00
CA ARG A 77 32.09 -16.26 -34.16
C ARG A 77 32.22 -15.29 -32.98
N GLY A 78 32.76 -15.75 -31.85
CA GLY A 78 33.27 -14.87 -30.79
C GLY A 78 32.74 -15.12 -29.37
N LEU A 79 32.93 -16.32 -28.81
CA LEU A 79 32.86 -16.51 -27.36
C LEU A 79 34.09 -15.87 -26.70
N ALA A 80 33.88 -14.87 -25.83
CA ALA A 80 34.92 -14.37 -24.93
C ALA A 80 34.30 -14.07 -23.55
N ARG A 81 34.60 -14.92 -22.55
CA ARG A 81 34.23 -14.69 -21.15
C ARG A 81 35.07 -13.54 -20.59
N VAL A 82 34.46 -12.36 -20.38
CA VAL A 82 35.09 -11.28 -19.61
C VAL A 82 34.68 -11.42 -18.14
N HIS A 83 35.58 -11.95 -17.31
CA HIS A 83 35.41 -11.92 -15.85
C HIS A 83 35.72 -10.52 -15.30
N LEU A 84 34.69 -9.66 -15.22
CA LEU A 84 34.76 -8.41 -14.48
C LEU A 84 34.65 -8.66 -12.97
N ARG A 85 35.80 -8.85 -12.31
CA ARG A 85 35.92 -8.63 -10.85
C ARG A 85 35.84 -7.11 -10.58
N PRO A 86 34.91 -6.61 -9.75
CA PRO A 86 34.96 -5.21 -9.32
C PRO A 86 36.09 -5.02 -8.31
N ALA A 87 37.15 -4.31 -8.71
CA ALA A 87 38.22 -3.93 -7.79
C ALA A 87 37.73 -2.82 -6.84
N VAL A 88 37.58 -3.15 -5.55
CA VAL A 88 37.21 -2.17 -4.52
C VAL A 88 38.41 -1.27 -4.22
N ARG A 89 38.49 -0.12 -4.90
CA ARG A 89 39.42 0.96 -4.50
C ARG A 89 38.95 1.58 -3.18
N ARG A 90 39.74 1.40 -2.11
CA ARG A 90 39.62 2.23 -0.90
C ARG A 90 39.95 3.68 -1.25
N VAL A 91 38.99 4.57 -1.06
CA VAL A 91 39.24 6.02 -0.97
C VAL A 91 39.35 6.37 0.51
N ALA A 92 40.47 6.98 0.90
CA ALA A 92 40.68 7.50 2.24
C ALA A 92 40.41 9.01 2.29
N GLY A 93 39.89 9.49 3.42
CA GLY A 93 39.77 10.93 3.73
C GLY A 93 38.37 11.52 3.54
N GLY A 94 37.83 12.14 4.61
CA GLY A 94 36.64 13.00 4.55
C GLY A 94 35.41 12.47 5.31
N SER A 95 35.33 12.76 6.62
CA SER A 95 34.14 12.44 7.43
C SER A 95 32.94 13.34 7.09
N ARG A 96 32.14 12.94 6.10
CA ARG A 96 30.72 13.28 6.03
C ARG A 96 29.92 12.00 6.26
N ARG A 97 29.51 11.74 7.51
CA ARG A 97 28.65 10.58 7.82
C ARG A 97 27.31 10.76 7.10
N GLY A 98 27.05 9.92 6.09
CA GLY A 98 25.73 9.82 5.48
C GLY A 98 24.69 9.23 6.45
N PRO A 99 23.41 9.08 6.03
CA PRO A 99 22.44 8.32 6.81
C PRO A 99 23.00 6.93 7.11
N GLY A 100 22.91 6.52 8.38
CA GLY A 100 23.58 5.35 8.89
C GLY A 100 22.98 4.92 10.21
N VAL A 101 22.85 3.61 10.40
CA VAL A 101 22.26 3.00 11.60
C VAL A 101 23.01 3.46 12.85
N ARG A 102 22.25 3.98 13.82
CA ARG A 102 22.78 4.39 15.11
C ARG A 102 23.09 3.17 15.99
N PRO A 103 24.18 3.17 16.77
CA PRO A 103 24.39 2.18 17.82
C PRO A 103 23.16 2.06 18.73
N GLY A 104 22.80 0.83 19.13
CA GLY A 104 21.63 0.58 19.97
C GLY A 104 20.26 0.71 19.28
N LEU A 105 20.19 1.02 17.98
CA LEU A 105 18.91 1.12 17.27
C LEU A 105 18.18 -0.23 17.16
N ARG A 106 18.90 -1.31 16.85
CA ARG A 106 18.33 -2.67 16.70
C ARG A 106 17.52 -3.13 17.93
N PRO A 107 18.08 -3.24 19.15
CA PRO A 107 17.32 -3.74 20.30
C PRO A 107 16.12 -2.84 20.66
N ARG A 108 16.17 -1.55 20.35
CA ARG A 108 15.04 -0.61 20.56
C ARG A 108 13.91 -0.80 19.55
N LEU A 109 14.23 -1.10 18.30
CA LEU A 109 13.24 -1.44 17.29
C LEU A 109 12.71 -2.87 17.45
N ASP A 110 13.54 -3.80 17.90
CA ASP A 110 13.12 -5.17 18.28
C ASP A 110 12.10 -5.09 19.42
N ALA A 111 12.42 -4.40 20.53
CA ALA A 111 11.49 -4.16 21.64
C ALA A 111 10.21 -3.38 21.23
N LEU A 112 10.30 -2.45 20.28
CA LEU A 112 9.13 -1.74 19.75
C LEU A 112 8.20 -2.68 18.95
N VAL A 113 8.75 -3.66 18.24
CA VAL A 113 7.99 -4.70 17.52
C VAL A 113 7.36 -5.70 18.50
N GLU A 114 8.09 -6.11 19.53
CA GLU A 114 7.59 -7.01 20.59
C GLU A 114 6.47 -6.37 21.42
N ALA A 115 6.54 -5.06 21.67
CA ALA A 115 5.50 -4.30 22.39
C ALA A 115 4.23 -4.01 21.56
N VAL A 116 4.09 -4.56 20.34
CA VAL A 116 2.89 -4.38 19.51
C VAL A 116 1.75 -5.25 20.04
N ASP A 117 0.71 -4.61 20.56
CA ASP A 117 -0.61 -5.21 20.79
C ASP A 117 -1.28 -5.57 19.45
N VAL A 118 -0.91 -6.74 18.92
CA VAL A 118 -1.34 -7.26 17.62
C VAL A 118 -2.86 -7.24 17.45
N PRO A 119 -3.69 -7.78 18.37
CA PRO A 119 -5.14 -7.76 18.22
C PRO A 119 -5.71 -6.33 18.05
N ALA A 120 -5.30 -5.38 18.88
CA ALA A 120 -5.79 -4.01 18.77
C ALA A 120 -5.23 -3.26 17.56
N ARG A 121 -4.09 -3.69 16.99
CA ARG A 121 -3.59 -3.16 15.71
C ARG A 121 -4.32 -3.75 14.52
N LEU A 122 -4.51 -5.07 14.48
CA LEU A 122 -5.30 -5.75 13.46
C LEU A 122 -6.69 -5.11 13.36
N ALA A 123 -7.41 -4.93 14.47
CA ALA A 123 -8.74 -4.30 14.48
C ALA A 123 -8.80 -2.90 13.80
N ARG A 124 -7.66 -2.20 13.67
CA ARG A 124 -7.52 -0.84 13.13
C ARG A 124 -6.74 -0.76 11.82
N ASP A 125 -6.26 -1.87 11.26
CA ASP A 125 -5.48 -1.93 10.02
C ASP A 125 -6.33 -2.49 8.85
N PRO A 126 -6.16 -2.03 7.59
CA PRO A 126 -6.84 -2.62 6.44
C PRO A 126 -6.65 -4.14 6.28
N VAL A 127 -5.57 -4.75 6.78
CA VAL A 127 -5.37 -6.21 6.72
C VAL A 127 -6.47 -6.99 7.42
N ARG A 128 -7.21 -6.37 8.37
CA ARG A 128 -8.36 -6.98 9.06
C ARG A 128 -9.44 -7.50 8.11
N PHE A 129 -9.58 -6.87 6.94
CA PHE A 129 -10.54 -7.27 5.93
C PHE A 129 -10.11 -8.56 5.24
N VAL A 130 -8.81 -8.79 5.13
CA VAL A 130 -8.22 -10.01 4.56
C VAL A 130 -8.37 -11.18 5.52
N HIS A 131 -8.14 -10.94 6.82
CA HIS A 131 -8.33 -11.92 7.91
C HIS A 131 -9.79 -12.35 8.14
N ARG A 132 -10.77 -11.79 7.43
CA ARG A 132 -12.17 -12.28 7.43
C ARG A 132 -12.32 -13.62 6.71
N TYR A 133 -11.45 -13.86 5.72
CA TYR A 133 -11.56 -15.00 4.83
C TYR A 133 -10.63 -16.13 5.29
N SER A 134 -11.12 -17.36 5.20
CA SER A 134 -10.34 -18.59 5.43
C SER A 134 -9.70 -19.13 4.16
N ASP A 135 -10.36 -18.94 3.01
CA ASP A 135 -9.86 -19.32 1.70
C ASP A 135 -8.73 -18.40 1.21
N ASP A 136 -7.71 -19.00 0.60
CA ASP A 136 -6.50 -18.30 0.17
C ASP A 136 -6.70 -17.52 -1.14
N ALA A 137 -7.60 -17.95 -2.04
CA ALA A 137 -7.91 -17.17 -3.25
C ALA A 137 -8.76 -15.94 -2.92
N ASP A 138 -9.68 -16.05 -1.96
CA ASP A 138 -10.42 -14.90 -1.39
C ASP A 138 -9.48 -13.91 -0.69
N ARG A 139 -8.53 -14.40 0.11
CA ARG A 139 -7.52 -13.58 0.79
C ARG A 139 -6.68 -12.76 -0.17
N GLU A 140 -6.23 -13.34 -1.29
CA GLU A 140 -5.41 -12.61 -2.27
C GLU A 140 -6.19 -11.44 -2.89
N VAL A 141 -7.45 -11.67 -3.28
CA VAL A 141 -8.33 -10.62 -3.80
C VAL A 141 -8.61 -9.56 -2.73
N ALA A 142 -8.95 -9.97 -1.51
CA ALA A 142 -9.20 -9.06 -0.41
C ALA A 142 -7.95 -8.21 -0.08
N ALA A 143 -6.76 -8.80 -0.14
CA ALA A 143 -5.50 -8.09 0.05
C ALA A 143 -5.26 -7.03 -1.03
N VAL A 144 -5.52 -7.33 -2.31
CA VAL A 144 -5.32 -6.34 -3.38
C VAL A 144 -6.32 -5.19 -3.30
N LEU A 145 -7.58 -5.46 -2.95
CA LEU A 145 -8.61 -4.43 -2.75
C LEU A 145 -8.35 -3.57 -1.50
N ALA A 146 -8.05 -4.20 -0.36
CA ALA A 146 -7.77 -3.49 0.90
C ALA A 146 -6.49 -2.64 0.81
N SER A 147 -5.45 -3.14 0.15
CA SER A 147 -4.18 -2.41 0.02
C SER A 147 -4.28 -1.23 -0.96
N THR A 148 -4.90 -1.41 -2.13
CA THR A 148 -5.04 -0.33 -3.13
C THR A 148 -5.88 0.85 -2.60
N LEU A 149 -6.78 0.61 -1.64
CA LEU A 149 -7.55 1.64 -0.94
C LEU A 149 -6.84 2.30 0.28
N ALA A 150 -5.70 1.77 0.73
CA ALA A 150 -5.04 2.19 1.97
C ALA A 150 -4.24 3.50 1.87
N TYR A 151 -4.92 4.61 1.56
CA TYR A 151 -4.35 5.97 1.51
C TYR A 151 -5.29 7.01 2.12
N GLY A 152 -4.88 7.65 3.21
CA GLY A 152 -5.69 8.61 3.96
C GLY A 152 -6.13 8.08 5.32
N ARG A 153 -7.24 8.58 5.84
CA ARG A 153 -7.79 8.14 7.13
C ARG A 153 -8.40 6.75 6.97
N VAL A 154 -7.96 5.80 7.79
CA VAL A 154 -8.42 4.39 7.75
C VAL A 154 -9.93 4.30 7.87
N GLN A 155 -10.52 5.02 8.83
CA GLN A 155 -11.96 5.06 9.07
C GLN A 155 -12.75 5.45 7.82
N ALA A 156 -12.19 6.30 6.96
CA ALA A 156 -12.88 6.80 5.77
C ALA A 156 -12.83 5.82 4.59
N PHE A 157 -11.72 5.10 4.37
CA PHE A 157 -11.69 4.04 3.34
C PHE A 157 -12.32 2.74 3.84
N SER A 158 -12.34 2.47 5.16
CA SER A 158 -12.98 1.28 5.71
C SER A 158 -14.46 1.21 5.31
N VAL A 159 -15.20 2.32 5.31
CA VAL A 159 -16.61 2.34 4.85
C VAL A 159 -16.76 1.87 3.39
N VAL A 160 -15.76 2.13 2.54
CA VAL A 160 -15.74 1.70 1.14
C VAL A 160 -15.42 0.21 1.07
N LEU A 161 -14.44 -0.26 1.86
CA LEU A 161 -14.10 -1.68 1.97
C LEU A 161 -15.26 -2.51 2.52
N GLU A 162 -15.96 -2.07 3.58
CA GLU A 162 -17.15 -2.76 4.10
C GLU A 162 -18.21 -2.96 2.98
N ARG A 163 -18.41 -1.95 2.12
CA ARG A 163 -19.37 -2.04 1.00
C ARG A 163 -18.89 -2.95 -0.14
N LEU A 164 -17.60 -2.88 -0.49
CA LEU A 164 -17.03 -3.78 -1.51
C LEU A 164 -17.05 -5.24 -1.05
N PHE A 165 -16.74 -5.50 0.23
CA PHE A 165 -16.77 -6.85 0.77
C PHE A 165 -18.19 -7.36 1.02
N ALA A 166 -19.16 -6.52 1.39
CA ALA A 166 -20.56 -6.94 1.43
C ALA A 166 -21.09 -7.38 0.04
N LEU A 167 -20.64 -6.74 -1.05
CA LEU A 167 -20.95 -7.19 -2.41
C LEU A 167 -20.24 -8.50 -2.77
N ALA A 168 -18.99 -8.67 -2.31
CA ALA A 168 -18.22 -9.89 -2.49
C ALA A 168 -18.85 -11.09 -1.76
N ASP A 169 -19.19 -10.91 -0.48
CA ASP A 169 -19.78 -11.94 0.38
C ASP A 169 -21.14 -12.40 -0.19
N ALA A 170 -21.96 -11.46 -0.69
CA ALA A 170 -23.23 -11.77 -1.38
C ALA A 170 -23.07 -12.56 -2.69
N ALA A 171 -21.88 -12.52 -3.30
CA ALA A 171 -21.51 -13.30 -4.49
C ALA A 171 -20.68 -14.55 -4.17
N GLY A 172 -20.59 -14.95 -2.90
CA GLY A 172 -19.90 -16.17 -2.46
C GLY A 172 -18.41 -16.00 -2.13
N GLY A 173 -17.91 -14.77 -2.00
CA GLY A 173 -16.54 -14.45 -1.60
C GLY A 173 -15.82 -13.53 -2.61
N PRO A 174 -14.76 -12.80 -2.20
CA PRO A 174 -13.94 -11.95 -3.07
C PRO A 174 -13.51 -12.58 -4.39
N ARG A 175 -13.07 -13.85 -4.38
CA ARG A 175 -12.62 -14.57 -5.56
C ARG A 175 -13.77 -14.89 -6.50
N ALA A 176 -14.84 -15.47 -5.96
CA ALA A 176 -16.05 -15.79 -6.71
C ALA A 176 -16.65 -14.54 -7.36
N TRP A 177 -16.73 -13.44 -6.60
CA TRP A 177 -17.21 -12.15 -7.09
C TRP A 177 -16.37 -11.59 -8.23
N VAL A 178 -15.03 -11.58 -8.10
CA VAL A 178 -14.15 -11.06 -9.16
C VAL A 178 -14.17 -11.96 -10.40
N GLN A 179 -14.15 -13.30 -10.25
CA GLN A 179 -14.24 -14.21 -11.40
C GLN A 179 -15.59 -14.10 -12.13
N GLY A 180 -16.68 -14.01 -11.37
CA GLY A 180 -18.05 -13.86 -11.87
C GLY A 180 -18.48 -12.42 -12.17
N PHE A 181 -17.59 -11.44 -12.03
CA PHE A 181 -17.92 -10.01 -12.11
C PHE A 181 -18.58 -9.64 -13.44
N ASP A 182 -19.72 -8.94 -13.37
CA ASP A 182 -20.43 -8.44 -14.53
C ASP A 182 -20.69 -6.93 -14.40
N PRO A 183 -20.11 -6.08 -15.26
CA PRO A 183 -20.29 -4.62 -15.20
C PRO A 183 -21.74 -4.13 -15.34
N GLY A 184 -22.64 -4.92 -15.95
CA GLY A 184 -24.05 -4.59 -16.09
C GLY A 184 -24.84 -4.85 -14.81
N ARG A 185 -24.69 -6.06 -14.25
CA ARG A 185 -25.32 -6.52 -13.00
C ARG A 185 -24.75 -5.80 -11.77
N ASP A 186 -23.43 -5.84 -11.60
CA ASP A 186 -22.76 -5.40 -10.37
C ASP A 186 -22.46 -3.90 -10.38
N GLY A 187 -22.31 -3.31 -11.57
CA GLY A 187 -21.94 -1.91 -11.74
C GLY A 187 -22.95 -0.93 -11.13
N ALA A 188 -24.23 -1.28 -11.03
CA ALA A 188 -25.25 -0.45 -10.39
C ALA A 188 -24.94 -0.15 -8.91
N ALA A 189 -24.51 -1.16 -8.15
CA ALA A 189 -24.14 -1.01 -6.74
C ALA A 189 -22.80 -0.26 -6.56
N LEU A 190 -21.90 -0.36 -7.55
CA LEU A 190 -20.60 0.31 -7.53
C LEU A 190 -20.67 1.80 -7.91
N ARG A 191 -21.56 2.19 -8.82
CA ARG A 191 -21.76 3.59 -9.29
C ARG A 191 -21.78 4.64 -8.16
N PRO A 192 -22.53 4.48 -7.04
CA PRO A 192 -22.55 5.45 -5.94
C PRO A 192 -21.31 5.40 -5.02
N LEU A 193 -20.38 4.45 -5.17
CA LEU A 193 -19.22 4.34 -4.29
C LEU A 193 -18.13 5.34 -4.67
N GLY A 194 -17.92 6.35 -3.82
CA GLY A 194 -16.87 7.35 -3.96
C GLY A 194 -15.86 7.31 -2.83
N TYR A 195 -14.58 7.50 -3.15
CA TYR A 195 -13.53 7.77 -2.15
C TYR A 195 -12.47 8.73 -2.70
N ARG A 196 -12.48 9.97 -2.18
CA ARG A 196 -11.58 11.06 -2.61
C ARG A 196 -11.67 11.35 -4.11
N PHE A 197 -10.78 10.76 -4.91
CA PHE A 197 -10.73 10.89 -6.38
C PHE A 197 -11.24 9.65 -7.12
N ASN A 198 -11.63 8.60 -6.39
CA ASN A 198 -12.24 7.39 -6.92
C ASN A 198 -13.77 7.48 -6.90
N ARG A 199 -14.39 6.91 -7.92
CA ARG A 199 -15.82 6.85 -8.20
C ARG A 199 -16.17 5.44 -8.68
N GLY A 200 -17.46 5.14 -8.83
CA GLY A 200 -17.92 3.81 -9.28
C GLY A 200 -17.28 3.28 -10.56
N ILE A 201 -16.99 4.15 -11.53
CA ILE A 201 -16.31 3.79 -12.78
C ILE A 201 -14.90 3.20 -12.53
N ASP A 202 -14.19 3.68 -11.51
CA ASP A 202 -12.85 3.20 -11.16
C ASP A 202 -12.90 1.80 -10.53
N TRP A 203 -13.95 1.50 -9.75
CA TRP A 203 -14.17 0.17 -9.17
C TRP A 203 -14.56 -0.85 -10.25
N ILE A 204 -15.47 -0.47 -11.15
CA ILE A 204 -15.89 -1.32 -12.28
C ILE A 204 -14.67 -1.68 -13.16
N LEU A 205 -13.82 -0.70 -13.49
CA LEU A 205 -12.61 -0.94 -14.26
C LEU A 205 -11.57 -1.78 -13.50
N LEU A 206 -11.37 -1.54 -12.19
CA LEU A 206 -10.44 -2.35 -11.39
C LEU A 206 -10.89 -3.81 -11.30
N LEU A 207 -12.18 -4.05 -11.03
CA LEU A 207 -12.73 -5.40 -10.89
C LEU A 207 -12.71 -6.14 -12.24
N SER A 208 -13.04 -5.46 -13.34
CA SER A 208 -12.91 -6.02 -14.70
C SER A 208 -11.45 -6.36 -15.05
N ALA A 209 -10.49 -5.51 -14.65
CA ALA A 209 -9.07 -5.75 -14.87
C ALA A 209 -8.56 -6.95 -14.05
N LEU A 210 -8.97 -7.05 -12.78
CA LEU A 210 -8.64 -8.19 -11.93
C LEU A 210 -9.30 -9.49 -12.43
N GLN A 211 -10.55 -9.44 -12.90
CA GLN A 211 -11.20 -10.58 -13.55
C GLN A 211 -10.40 -11.07 -14.77
N ALA A 212 -9.99 -10.15 -15.66
CA ALA A 212 -9.19 -10.50 -16.83
C ALA A 212 -7.79 -11.03 -16.47
N ALA A 213 -7.19 -10.57 -15.36
CA ALA A 213 -5.97 -11.17 -14.82
C ALA A 213 -6.22 -12.59 -14.30
N TYR A 214 -7.23 -12.81 -13.44
CA TYR A 214 -7.55 -14.12 -12.84
C TYR A 214 -8.20 -15.13 -13.80
N ARG A 215 -8.54 -14.73 -15.03
CA ARG A 215 -8.85 -15.65 -16.14
C ARG A 215 -7.59 -16.18 -16.84
N ARG A 216 -6.42 -15.59 -16.60
CA ARG A 216 -5.12 -15.96 -17.19
C ARG A 216 -4.19 -16.64 -16.20
N VAL A 217 -4.37 -16.41 -14.90
CA VAL A 217 -3.55 -16.97 -13.82
C VAL A 217 -4.41 -17.32 -12.60
N ASP A 218 -4.01 -18.36 -11.87
CA ASP A 218 -4.67 -18.72 -10.60
C ASP A 218 -4.38 -17.67 -9.52
N THR A 219 -3.13 -17.22 -9.40
CA THR A 219 -2.69 -16.20 -8.43
C THR A 219 -2.00 -15.02 -9.12
N LEU A 220 -2.07 -13.82 -8.53
CA LEU A 220 -1.29 -12.67 -9.00
C LEU A 220 0.22 -12.87 -8.80
N GLU A 221 0.65 -13.83 -7.97
CA GLU A 221 2.06 -14.22 -7.84
C GLU A 221 2.65 -14.67 -9.20
N ALA A 222 1.85 -15.36 -10.02
CA ALA A 222 2.27 -15.80 -11.35
C ALA A 222 2.55 -14.64 -12.34
N LEU A 223 2.11 -13.41 -12.03
CA LEU A 223 2.40 -12.20 -12.80
C LEU A 223 3.66 -11.46 -12.33
N LEU A 224 4.45 -12.04 -11.43
CA LEU A 224 5.59 -11.41 -10.75
C LEU A 224 6.94 -12.08 -11.14
N PRO A 225 7.58 -11.72 -12.27
CA PRO A 225 8.63 -12.53 -12.90
C PRO A 225 9.84 -12.80 -12.00
N ALA A 226 10.02 -14.04 -11.54
CA ALA A 226 10.96 -14.44 -10.49
C ALA A 226 12.41 -13.94 -10.72
N GLU A 227 12.90 -14.05 -11.95
CA GLU A 227 14.26 -13.64 -12.37
C GLU A 227 14.53 -12.13 -12.28
N GLN A 228 13.49 -11.29 -12.18
CA GLN A 228 13.64 -9.85 -12.06
C GLN A 228 13.72 -9.42 -10.58
N PRO A 229 14.51 -8.37 -10.25
CA PRO A 229 14.47 -7.78 -8.92
C PRO A 229 13.05 -7.27 -8.60
N LEU A 230 12.64 -7.39 -7.33
CA LEU A 230 11.23 -7.28 -6.97
C LEU A 230 10.51 -5.96 -7.35
N PRO A 231 11.13 -4.75 -7.31
CA PRO A 231 10.46 -3.52 -7.76
C PRO A 231 10.19 -3.48 -9.28
N GLU A 232 11.06 -4.09 -10.06
CA GLU A 232 10.94 -4.26 -11.51
C GLU A 232 9.86 -5.33 -11.82
N ALA A 233 9.89 -6.46 -11.10
CA ALA A 233 8.86 -7.51 -11.19
C ALA A 233 7.45 -7.00 -10.79
N LEU A 234 7.37 -6.17 -9.75
CA LEU A 234 6.13 -5.50 -9.34
C LEU A 234 5.65 -4.50 -10.40
N SER A 235 6.57 -3.84 -11.12
CA SER A 235 6.19 -2.99 -12.25
C SER A 235 5.55 -3.81 -13.37
N ALA A 236 6.08 -5.00 -13.67
CA ALA A 236 5.49 -5.93 -14.64
C ALA A 236 4.09 -6.44 -14.22
N LEU A 237 3.90 -6.82 -12.95
CA LEU A 237 2.59 -7.19 -12.41
C LEU A 237 1.58 -6.05 -12.57
N VAL A 238 1.96 -4.83 -12.18
CA VAL A 238 1.08 -3.66 -12.29
C VAL A 238 0.80 -3.34 -13.77
N ASP A 239 1.79 -3.42 -14.66
CA ASP A 239 1.59 -3.19 -16.09
C ASP A 239 0.69 -4.25 -16.76
N ALA A 240 0.71 -5.50 -16.28
CA ALA A 240 -0.25 -6.53 -16.71
C ALA A 240 -1.71 -6.12 -16.36
N ILE A 241 -1.96 -5.72 -15.11
CA ILE A 241 -3.29 -5.27 -14.65
C ILE A 241 -3.69 -3.95 -15.34
N ARG A 242 -2.74 -3.04 -15.60
CA ARG A 242 -2.99 -1.82 -16.40
C ARG A 242 -3.39 -2.16 -17.83
N GLY A 243 -2.76 -3.17 -18.45
CA GLY A 243 -3.13 -3.67 -19.77
C GLY A 243 -4.53 -4.28 -19.81
N ASP A 244 -4.91 -5.03 -18.77
CA ASP A 244 -6.28 -5.55 -18.60
C ASP A 244 -7.29 -4.41 -18.39
N ALA A 245 -6.93 -3.37 -17.64
CA ALA A 245 -7.77 -2.18 -17.45
C ALA A 245 -7.99 -1.37 -18.72
N ILE A 246 -6.98 -1.28 -19.61
CA ILE A 246 -7.13 -0.65 -20.94
C ILE A 246 -8.12 -1.47 -21.78
N ARG A 247 -7.95 -2.80 -21.84
CA ARG A 247 -8.90 -3.70 -22.55
C ARG A 247 -10.32 -3.64 -21.98
N ALA A 248 -10.47 -3.36 -20.70
CA ALA A 248 -11.77 -3.19 -20.04
C ALA A 248 -12.40 -1.80 -20.25
N ALA A 249 -11.72 -0.81 -20.83
CA ALA A 249 -12.26 0.55 -21.02
C ALA A 249 -13.67 0.59 -21.67
N PRO A 250 -14.00 -0.25 -22.68
CA PRO A 250 -15.32 -0.22 -23.31
C PRO A 250 -16.48 -0.57 -22.38
N VAL A 251 -16.25 -1.34 -21.28
CA VAL A 251 -17.33 -1.74 -20.35
C VAL A 251 -17.93 -0.56 -19.58
N VAL A 252 -17.27 0.60 -19.63
CA VAL A 252 -17.73 1.86 -19.04
C VAL A 252 -17.90 2.98 -20.09
N GLY A 253 -17.94 2.62 -21.38
CA GLY A 253 -18.13 3.56 -22.49
C GLY A 253 -16.90 4.43 -22.79
N LEU A 254 -15.69 3.92 -22.52
CA LEU A 254 -14.44 4.59 -22.85
C LEU A 254 -13.71 3.83 -23.96
N ASP A 255 -13.17 4.55 -24.93
CA ASP A 255 -12.12 4.06 -25.81
C ASP A 255 -10.79 4.65 -25.31
N ALA A 256 -9.81 3.78 -25.04
CA ALA A 256 -8.53 4.15 -24.47
C ALA A 256 -7.43 3.31 -25.10
N ALA A 257 -6.47 3.97 -25.76
CA ALA A 257 -5.28 3.35 -26.33
C ALA A 257 -4.15 3.21 -25.28
N SER A 258 -4.17 4.03 -24.23
CA SER A 258 -3.13 4.02 -23.19
C SER A 258 -3.67 4.11 -21.76
N PHE A 259 -2.85 3.68 -20.80
CA PHE A 259 -3.19 3.81 -19.37
C PHE A 259 -3.35 5.26 -18.92
N ALA A 260 -2.83 6.24 -19.67
CA ALA A 260 -2.92 7.66 -19.30
C ALA A 260 -4.32 8.26 -19.56
N GLU A 261 -5.04 7.72 -20.55
CA GLU A 261 -6.41 8.11 -20.93
C GLU A 261 -7.46 7.58 -19.95
N LEU A 262 -7.15 6.54 -19.17
CA LEU A 262 -8.07 5.98 -18.18
C LEU A 262 -8.39 6.97 -17.04
N PRO A 263 -9.56 6.82 -16.39
CA PRO A 263 -9.99 7.68 -15.28
C PRO A 263 -8.92 7.86 -14.19
N ARG A 264 -8.77 9.10 -13.72
CA ARG A 264 -7.74 9.46 -12.73
C ARG A 264 -7.84 8.61 -11.45
N GLY A 265 -9.05 8.26 -11.01
CA GLY A 265 -9.24 7.40 -9.83
C GLY A 265 -8.55 6.05 -10.02
N LEU A 266 -8.85 5.32 -11.08
CA LEU A 266 -8.20 4.05 -11.41
C LEU A 266 -6.68 4.18 -11.55
N ARG A 267 -6.21 5.24 -12.24
CA ARG A 267 -4.77 5.52 -12.38
C ARG A 267 -4.06 5.66 -11.04
N THR A 268 -4.74 6.18 -10.02
CA THR A 268 -4.19 6.22 -8.65
C THR A 268 -4.28 4.91 -7.90
N LEU A 269 -5.12 3.93 -8.28
CA LEU A 269 -5.16 2.60 -7.63
C LEU A 269 -3.99 1.71 -8.10
N LEU A 270 -3.54 1.88 -9.35
CA LEU A 270 -2.49 1.07 -9.98
C LEU A 270 -1.18 1.87 -10.24
N PRO A 271 -0.50 2.46 -9.24
CA PRO A 271 0.80 3.10 -9.46
C PRO A 271 1.90 2.03 -9.62
N ARG A 272 2.79 2.15 -10.62
CA ARG A 272 3.95 1.25 -10.80
C ARG A 272 5.25 1.85 -10.24
N PRO A 273 6.17 1.06 -9.68
CA PRO A 273 7.46 1.54 -9.18
C PRO A 273 8.30 2.28 -10.23
N ALA A 274 8.22 1.87 -11.50
CA ALA A 274 8.90 2.52 -12.62
C ALA A 274 8.50 3.99 -12.85
N ASP A 275 7.31 4.42 -12.42
CA ASP A 275 6.87 5.84 -12.46
C ASP A 275 7.53 6.68 -11.32
N GLY A 276 8.49 6.13 -10.56
CA GLY A 276 9.23 6.80 -9.47
C GLY A 276 8.51 6.88 -8.12
N SER A 277 7.22 6.54 -8.10
CA SER A 277 6.40 6.47 -6.88
C SER A 277 6.95 5.45 -5.87
N ALA A 278 6.91 5.76 -4.57
CA ALA A 278 7.19 4.77 -3.53
C ALA A 278 6.21 3.59 -3.54
N THR A 279 5.09 3.64 -4.29
CA THR A 279 4.14 2.53 -4.47
C THR A 279 3.70 1.82 -3.18
N LYS A 280 3.68 2.54 -2.05
CA LYS A 280 3.42 2.06 -0.68
C LYS A 280 2.40 0.93 -0.58
N ARG A 281 1.27 1.09 -1.26
CA ARG A 281 0.12 0.17 -1.24
C ARG A 281 0.44 -1.19 -1.83
N TRP A 282 1.18 -1.22 -2.94
CA TRP A 282 1.67 -2.46 -3.53
C TRP A 282 2.77 -3.12 -2.69
N TRP A 283 3.63 -2.33 -2.02
CA TRP A 283 4.56 -2.90 -1.03
C TRP A 283 3.86 -3.46 0.20
N MET A 284 2.76 -2.84 0.63
CA MET A 284 1.94 -3.34 1.74
C MET A 284 1.22 -4.64 1.36
N PHE A 285 0.68 -4.73 0.14
CA PHE A 285 0.17 -5.97 -0.45
C PHE A 285 1.25 -7.07 -0.48
N LEU A 286 2.40 -6.79 -1.08
CA LEU A 286 3.51 -7.75 -1.14
C LEU A 286 4.01 -8.15 0.26
N ARG A 287 4.02 -7.22 1.24
CA ARG A 287 4.36 -7.54 2.63
C ARG A 287 3.38 -8.56 3.19
N TRP A 288 2.07 -8.35 3.07
CA TRP A 288 1.06 -9.30 3.51
C TRP A 288 1.19 -10.66 2.81
N MET A 289 1.44 -10.68 1.51
CA MET A 289 1.50 -11.93 0.73
C MET A 289 2.79 -12.72 0.94
N VAL A 290 3.96 -12.06 1.03
CA VAL A 290 5.29 -12.70 1.04
C VAL A 290 5.83 -12.90 2.46
N ARG A 291 5.57 -11.97 3.38
CA ARG A 291 6.16 -12.00 4.73
C ARG A 291 5.51 -13.07 5.59
N ARG A 292 6.33 -13.83 6.32
CA ARG A 292 5.87 -14.95 7.16
C ARG A 292 4.96 -14.46 8.31
N PRO A 293 3.94 -15.24 8.70
CA PRO A 293 2.92 -14.84 9.69
C PRO A 293 3.43 -14.87 11.14
N THR A 294 4.69 -14.52 11.41
CA THR A 294 5.35 -14.62 12.73
C THR A 294 4.62 -13.86 13.85
N LEU A 295 3.93 -12.77 13.50
CA LEU A 295 3.09 -11.99 14.42
C LEU A 295 1.59 -12.11 14.10
N GLY A 296 1.17 -13.04 13.24
CA GLY A 296 -0.22 -13.16 12.78
C GLY A 296 -0.76 -11.97 11.97
N ILE A 297 0.07 -11.00 11.58
CA ILE A 297 -0.35 -9.81 10.83
C ILE A 297 -0.35 -10.07 9.32
N ASP A 298 0.81 -10.44 8.80
CA ASP A 298 1.00 -10.84 7.40
C ASP A 298 0.59 -12.31 7.23
N LEU A 299 0.27 -12.73 6.01
CA LEU A 299 -0.24 -14.07 5.72
C LEU A 299 0.87 -15.03 5.27
N GLY A 300 1.81 -14.52 4.46
CA GLY A 300 2.91 -15.32 3.94
C GLY A 300 2.40 -16.51 3.12
N MET A 301 1.51 -16.25 2.16
CA MET A 301 0.97 -17.25 1.24
C MET A 301 1.87 -17.45 0.03
N TRP A 302 2.46 -16.38 -0.48
CA TRP A 302 3.38 -16.38 -1.62
C TRP A 302 4.72 -17.04 -1.25
N ARG A 303 5.35 -17.69 -2.23
CA ARG A 303 6.51 -18.59 -2.03
C ARG A 303 7.69 -18.31 -2.95
N THR A 304 7.48 -17.65 -4.08
CA THR A 304 8.50 -17.32 -5.08
C THR A 304 9.44 -16.19 -4.64
N ARG A 305 9.09 -15.47 -3.57
CA ARG A 305 9.83 -14.30 -3.06
C ARG A 305 10.18 -14.44 -1.59
N SER A 306 11.21 -13.71 -1.19
CA SER A 306 11.70 -13.64 0.19
C SER A 306 11.36 -12.30 0.86
N PRO A 307 11.20 -12.26 2.21
CA PRO A 307 11.00 -11.00 2.92
C PRO A 307 12.18 -10.02 2.77
N ALA A 308 13.39 -10.53 2.52
CA ALA A 308 14.60 -9.74 2.27
C ALA A 308 14.55 -8.88 0.99
N GLU A 309 13.70 -9.23 0.02
CA GLU A 309 13.51 -8.45 -1.22
C GLU A 309 12.50 -7.30 -1.06
N LEU A 310 11.66 -7.33 -0.02
CA LEU A 310 10.58 -6.37 0.17
C LEU A 310 11.13 -4.97 0.46
N LEU A 311 10.51 -3.94 -0.11
CA LEU A 311 10.72 -2.56 0.33
C LEU A 311 9.70 -2.16 1.38
N VAL A 312 10.12 -1.29 2.30
CA VAL A 312 9.25 -0.72 3.33
C VAL A 312 8.03 -0.04 2.69
N PRO A 313 6.79 -0.30 3.16
CA PRO A 313 5.59 0.45 2.82
C PRO A 313 5.66 1.92 3.29
N LEU A 314 6.46 2.74 2.61
CA LEU A 314 6.79 4.11 3.01
C LEU A 314 5.59 5.07 2.92
N ASP A 315 4.96 5.37 4.05
CA ASP A 315 4.05 6.52 4.20
C ASP A 315 4.70 7.68 4.97
N THR A 316 3.91 8.72 5.22
CA THR A 316 4.30 9.93 5.97
C THR A 316 4.68 9.66 7.43
N HIS A 317 4.15 8.61 8.06
CA HIS A 317 4.48 8.24 9.43
C HIS A 317 5.81 7.46 9.44
N VAL A 318 5.93 6.45 8.58
CA VAL A 318 7.19 5.71 8.40
C VAL A 318 8.33 6.64 8.00
N LEU A 319 8.12 7.54 7.04
CA LEU A 319 9.10 8.52 6.59
C LEU A 319 9.54 9.47 7.72
N ARG A 320 8.58 10.04 8.46
CA ARG A 320 8.87 10.96 9.57
C ARG A 320 9.69 10.28 10.67
N ILE A 321 9.26 9.10 11.13
CA ILE A 321 9.98 8.36 12.18
C ILE A 321 11.34 7.88 11.66
N SER A 322 11.43 7.42 10.40
CA SER A 322 12.70 7.03 9.77
C SER A 322 13.71 8.18 9.72
N GLY A 323 13.24 9.41 9.48
CA GLY A 323 14.05 10.63 9.57
C GLY A 323 14.59 10.86 10.99
N PHE A 324 13.74 10.75 12.01
CA PHE A 324 14.16 10.88 13.42
C PHE A 324 15.15 9.80 13.87
N LEU A 325 15.08 8.61 13.28
CA LEU A 325 16.01 7.52 13.57
C LEU A 325 17.32 7.59 12.76
N GLY A 326 17.41 8.50 11.78
CA GLY A 326 18.57 8.63 10.89
C GLY A 326 18.64 7.58 9.78
N LEU A 327 17.56 6.84 9.53
CA LEU A 327 17.46 5.84 8.45
C LEU A 327 17.45 6.49 7.05
N THR A 328 17.05 7.76 6.95
CA THR A 328 17.15 8.59 5.75
C THR A 328 17.22 10.07 6.12
N SER A 329 17.84 10.89 5.27
CA SER A 329 17.76 12.36 5.33
C SER A 329 16.74 12.94 4.35
N ARG A 330 16.10 12.10 3.52
CA ARG A 330 15.11 12.50 2.52
C ARG A 330 13.79 12.91 3.16
N ARG A 331 13.04 13.75 2.44
CA ARG A 331 11.71 14.23 2.82
C ARG A 331 10.62 13.88 1.80
N ASP A 332 10.99 13.17 0.73
CA ASP A 332 10.11 12.77 -0.36
C ASP A 332 9.67 11.31 -0.26
N GLY A 333 8.42 11.04 -0.64
CA GLY A 333 7.85 9.68 -0.71
C GLY A 333 8.14 8.98 -2.05
N SER A 334 9.39 8.97 -2.51
CA SER A 334 9.81 8.27 -3.73
C SER A 334 10.26 6.83 -3.48
N LEU A 335 10.35 6.03 -4.55
CA LEU A 335 10.97 4.71 -4.54
C LEU A 335 12.43 4.77 -4.04
N ARG A 336 13.14 5.87 -4.30
CA ARG A 336 14.52 6.07 -3.84
C ARG A 336 14.59 6.14 -2.31
N THR A 337 13.67 6.87 -1.68
CA THR A 337 13.57 6.93 -0.21
C THR A 337 13.17 5.60 0.40
N ALA A 338 12.21 4.88 -0.21
CA ALA A 338 11.82 3.56 0.27
C ALA A 338 13.00 2.58 0.23
N ARG A 339 13.78 2.56 -0.86
CA ARG A 339 15.02 1.78 -0.97
C ARG A 339 16.09 2.22 0.04
N GLU A 340 16.23 3.51 0.33
CA GLU A 340 17.20 4.04 1.31
C GLU A 340 16.87 3.57 2.74
N VAL A 341 15.62 3.77 3.18
CA VAL A 341 15.14 3.31 4.51
C VAL A 341 15.25 1.78 4.63
N THR A 342 14.83 1.04 3.61
CA THR A 342 14.90 -0.44 3.62
C THR A 342 16.34 -0.93 3.75
N ARG A 343 17.30 -0.33 3.03
CA ARG A 343 18.73 -0.66 3.18
C ARG A 343 19.24 -0.38 4.58
N ALA A 344 18.82 0.72 5.20
CA ALA A 344 19.22 1.03 6.58
C ALA A 344 18.66 -0.02 7.56
N LEU A 345 17.41 -0.44 7.41
CA LEU A 345 16.80 -1.52 8.20
C LEU A 345 17.47 -2.89 7.94
N ALA A 346 17.95 -3.15 6.72
CA ALA A 346 18.66 -4.39 6.38
C ALA A 346 20.02 -4.55 7.09
N HIS A 347 20.58 -3.48 7.66
CA HIS A 347 21.75 -3.59 8.56
C HIS A 347 21.36 -4.05 9.98
N LEU A 348 20.08 -3.96 10.34
CA LEU A 348 19.55 -4.47 11.61
C LEU A 348 19.15 -5.94 11.44
N ASP A 349 18.38 -6.22 10.39
CA ASP A 349 17.88 -7.54 10.02
C ASP A 349 17.94 -7.73 8.50
N PRO A 350 18.91 -8.48 7.95
CA PRO A 350 19.05 -8.68 6.52
C PRO A 350 18.08 -9.72 5.94
N LEU A 351 17.39 -10.50 6.78
CA LEU A 351 16.46 -11.55 6.35
C LEU A 351 15.02 -11.05 6.28
N ASP A 352 14.66 -10.11 7.14
CA ASP A 352 13.34 -9.44 7.16
C ASP A 352 13.48 -7.94 7.50
N PRO A 353 14.05 -7.10 6.59
CA PRO A 353 14.25 -5.68 6.83
C PRO A 353 12.94 -4.92 7.10
N VAL A 354 11.82 -5.43 6.58
CA VAL A 354 10.53 -4.76 6.64
C VAL A 354 9.74 -5.02 7.91
N ARG A 355 10.13 -5.98 8.78
CA ARG A 355 9.40 -6.27 10.04
C ARG A 355 9.19 -5.10 10.98
N TYR A 356 10.05 -4.09 10.86
CA TYR A 356 9.98 -2.87 11.66
C TYR A 356 8.90 -1.89 11.17
N ASP A 357 8.41 -2.02 9.93
CA ASP A 357 7.54 -1.01 9.29
C ASP A 357 6.24 -0.79 10.05
N PHE A 358 5.60 -1.87 10.49
CA PHE A 358 4.31 -1.85 11.18
C PHE A 358 4.41 -1.12 12.52
N ALA A 359 5.45 -1.42 13.30
CA ALA A 359 5.70 -0.79 14.59
C ALA A 359 6.10 0.69 14.46
N ILE A 360 6.95 1.01 13.48
CA ILE A 360 7.37 2.38 13.14
C ILE A 360 6.16 3.22 12.67
N ALA A 361 5.35 2.70 11.75
CA ALA A 361 4.13 3.34 11.28
C ALA A 361 3.17 3.59 12.44
N HIS A 362 2.94 2.57 13.28
CA HIS A 362 2.03 2.66 14.40
C HIS A 362 2.43 3.73 15.43
N LEU A 363 3.71 3.81 15.81
CA LEU A 363 4.23 4.85 16.72
C LEU A 363 3.95 6.27 16.18
N GLY A 364 4.01 6.43 14.85
CA GLY A 364 3.66 7.68 14.18
C GLY A 364 2.15 7.93 14.05
N ILE A 365 1.30 6.90 14.00
CA ILE A 365 -0.17 6.99 13.80
C ILE A 365 -0.93 7.16 15.12
N SER A 366 -0.48 6.52 16.20
CA SER A 366 -1.13 6.52 17.52
C SER A 366 -1.20 7.88 18.21
N GLY A 367 -0.43 8.87 17.73
CA GLY A 367 -0.24 10.16 18.39
C GLY A 367 0.80 10.13 19.53
N ALA A 368 1.32 8.95 19.89
CA ALA A 368 2.39 8.82 20.89
C ALA A 368 3.67 9.57 20.45
N CYS A 369 4.03 9.53 19.16
CA CYS A 369 5.02 10.44 18.60
C CYS A 369 4.37 11.74 18.08
N ARG A 370 4.53 12.82 18.86
CA ARG A 370 4.04 14.19 18.56
C ARG A 370 4.73 14.88 17.37
N GLY A 371 5.78 14.27 16.80
CA GLY A 371 6.47 14.77 15.60
C GLY A 371 7.52 15.86 15.84
N HIS A 372 7.81 16.18 17.10
CA HIS A 372 8.91 17.00 17.57
C HIS A 372 9.29 16.51 18.97
N ARG A 373 10.41 16.96 19.55
CA ARG A 373 10.78 16.57 20.93
C ARG A 373 9.84 17.25 21.93
N GLN A 374 9.23 16.45 22.78
CA GLN A 374 8.46 16.87 23.96
C GLN A 374 8.96 16.02 25.12
N PRO A 375 9.90 16.49 25.97
CA PRO A 375 10.56 15.65 26.98
C PRO A 375 9.61 14.81 27.84
N GLU A 376 8.48 15.39 28.24
CA GLU A 376 7.39 14.80 29.01
C GLU A 376 6.69 13.62 28.30
N VAL A 377 6.62 13.63 26.97
CA VAL A 377 6.10 12.49 26.17
C VAL A 377 7.23 11.55 25.75
N CYS A 378 8.38 12.10 25.35
CA CYS A 378 9.47 11.36 24.75
C CYS A 378 10.20 10.45 25.75
N ARG A 379 10.29 10.79 27.04
CA ARG A 379 10.93 9.93 28.06
C ARG A 379 10.33 8.53 28.15
N ALA A 380 9.03 8.37 27.84
CA ALA A 380 8.34 7.08 27.81
C ALA A 380 8.46 6.34 26.46
N CYS A 381 9.08 6.95 25.45
CA CYS A 381 9.21 6.35 24.12
C CYS A 381 10.34 5.31 24.08
N PRO A 382 10.10 4.07 23.61
CA PRO A 382 11.15 3.05 23.43
C PRO A 382 12.30 3.49 22.52
N LEU A 383 12.14 4.57 21.74
CA LEU A 383 13.15 5.09 20.82
C LEU A 383 13.90 6.34 21.34
N ASP A 384 13.60 6.86 22.54
CA ASP A 384 14.07 8.20 22.98
C ASP A 384 15.59 8.42 22.83
N GLN A 385 16.41 7.47 23.31
CA GLN A 385 17.88 7.59 23.27
C GLN A 385 18.49 7.52 21.86
N VAL A 386 17.74 7.09 20.84
CA VAL A 386 18.19 7.01 19.43
C VAL A 386 17.42 7.98 18.51
N CYS A 387 16.43 8.69 19.05
CA CYS A 387 15.59 9.65 18.35
C CYS A 387 16.28 11.01 18.28
N THR A 388 16.40 11.57 17.07
CA THR A 388 16.86 12.94 16.84
C THR A 388 15.74 13.82 16.28
N ALA A 389 14.52 13.63 16.78
CA ALA A 389 13.52 14.70 16.75
C ALA A 389 14.04 15.85 17.63
N GLY A 390 14.09 17.04 17.06
CA GLY A 390 14.57 18.29 17.64
C GLY A 390 14.16 19.44 16.73
#